data_AF-A0A2S8ZCQ0-F1
#
_entry.id   AF-A0A2S8ZCQ0-F1
#
_cell.length_a   1.000
_cell.length_b   1.000
_cell.length_c   1.000
_cell.angle_alpha   90.00
_cell.angle_beta   90.00
_cell.angle_gamma   90.00
#
_symmetry.space_group_name_H-M   'P 1'
#
loop_
_entity.id
_entity.type
_entity.pdbx_description
1 polymer ?
#
loop_
_entity_poly.entity_id
_entity_poly.type
_entity_poly.pdbx_seq_one_letter_code
_entity_poly.pdbx_strand_id
1 'polypeptide(L)'
;MYDYYDTGSLAVFGILIVFGLIFAAAGYVLSSLFLMKIFEKAGVEGKWRAWVPVYNAMILAKLGDVSPWVMLGAIVINVIPVLNYISWIAYVAVLVIVGWRVGLKLQKDAVWVLFGLIPGIGVLIWLGINAFDKSRWNPNVAPAPWANNGFLGDNTVWQGIPVQPKPVAGPGYGAPQGYAPPAQPGYAPPAQPGYAPPAQPGYAPPAGPAAPATGAPVPPVPPTTPPAPPAAPPTTPPAPPAAPPAPPAGPPAPPTDPTQPPA
;
A
#
# COMPACT_ATOMS: atom_id res chain seq x y z
N MET A 1 -42.26 -38.27 -14.16
CA MET A 1 -41.50 -37.48 -15.17
C MET A 1 -40.97 -36.16 -14.60
N TYR A 2 -41.72 -35.47 -13.72
CA TYR A 2 -41.23 -34.26 -13.04
C TYR A 2 -40.02 -34.49 -12.11
N ASP A 3 -40.00 -35.55 -11.31
CA ASP A 3 -38.91 -35.80 -10.35
C ASP A 3 -37.54 -36.12 -10.99
N TYR A 4 -37.54 -36.69 -12.20
CA TYR A 4 -36.31 -37.02 -12.94
C TYR A 4 -35.64 -35.77 -13.53
N TYR A 5 -36.45 -34.83 -14.04
CA TYR A 5 -35.95 -33.52 -14.48
C TYR A 5 -35.45 -32.68 -13.30
N ASP A 6 -36.13 -32.75 -12.16
CA ASP A 6 -35.74 -32.04 -10.95
C ASP A 6 -34.40 -32.58 -10.40
N THR A 7 -34.28 -33.89 -10.22
CA THR A 7 -33.03 -34.54 -9.77
C THR A 7 -31.87 -34.36 -10.75
N GLY A 8 -32.13 -34.47 -12.05
CA GLY A 8 -31.12 -34.22 -13.09
C GLY A 8 -30.64 -32.77 -13.10
N SER A 9 -31.55 -31.80 -12.90
CA SER A 9 -31.20 -30.38 -12.81
C SER A 9 -30.36 -30.08 -11.56
N LEU A 10 -30.74 -30.61 -10.39
CA LEU A 10 -29.99 -30.46 -9.14
C LEU A 10 -28.59 -31.08 -9.23
N ALA A 11 -28.45 -32.23 -9.90
CA ALA A 11 -27.15 -32.85 -10.13
C ALA A 11 -26.24 -31.98 -11.02
N VAL A 12 -26.78 -31.41 -12.11
CA VAL A 12 -26.03 -30.48 -12.98
C VAL A 12 -25.64 -29.21 -12.23
N PHE A 13 -26.54 -28.61 -11.46
CA PHE A 13 -26.23 -27.44 -10.62
C PHE A 13 -25.15 -27.76 -9.59
N GLY A 14 -25.22 -28.93 -8.93
CA GLY A 14 -24.21 -29.38 -8.00
C GLY A 14 -22.82 -29.50 -8.65
N ILE A 15 -22.75 -30.10 -9.85
CA ILE A 15 -21.52 -30.19 -10.63
C ILE A 15 -20.98 -28.80 -10.97
N LEU A 16 -21.84 -27.90 -11.48
CA LEU A 16 -21.43 -26.53 -11.84
C LEU A 16 -20.92 -25.74 -10.64
N ILE A 17 -21.53 -25.89 -9.45
CA ILE A 17 -21.06 -25.26 -8.22
C ILE A 17 -19.68 -25.79 -7.85
N VAL A 18 -19.47 -27.11 -7.87
CA VAL A 18 -18.17 -27.72 -7.54
C VAL A 18 -17.09 -27.24 -8.52
N PHE A 19 -17.36 -27.28 -9.83
CA PHE A 19 -16.42 -26.73 -10.82
C PHE A 19 -16.16 -25.24 -10.59
N GLY A 20 -17.19 -24.44 -10.34
CA GLY A 20 -17.07 -23.02 -10.02
C GLY A 20 -16.18 -22.75 -8.82
N LEU A 21 -16.32 -23.53 -7.75
CA LEU A 21 -15.48 -23.45 -6.55
C LEU A 21 -14.02 -23.82 -6.85
N ILE A 22 -13.78 -24.85 -7.67
CA ILE A 22 -12.42 -25.23 -8.10
C ILE A 22 -11.77 -24.09 -8.89
N PHE A 23 -12.47 -23.52 -9.87
CA PHE A 23 -11.96 -22.40 -10.65
C PHE A 23 -11.74 -21.14 -9.80
N ALA A 24 -12.63 -20.86 -8.85
CA ALA A 24 -12.47 -19.75 -7.91
C ALA A 24 -11.23 -19.94 -7.02
N ALA A 25 -11.04 -21.15 -6.47
CA ALA A 25 -9.87 -21.48 -5.66
C ALA A 25 -8.57 -21.39 -6.48
N ALA A 26 -8.56 -21.93 -7.70
CA ALA A 26 -7.42 -21.84 -8.61
C ALA A 26 -7.11 -20.38 -8.96
N GLY A 27 -8.12 -19.57 -9.30
CA GLY A 27 -7.98 -18.15 -9.58
C GLY A 27 -7.43 -17.37 -8.38
N TYR A 28 -7.85 -17.69 -7.16
CA TYR A 28 -7.33 -17.10 -5.93
C TYR A 28 -5.86 -17.46 -5.69
N VAL A 29 -5.48 -18.72 -5.86
CA VAL A 29 -4.08 -19.16 -5.75
C VAL A 29 -3.21 -18.47 -6.80
N LEU A 30 -3.63 -18.47 -8.07
CA LEU A 30 -2.88 -17.82 -9.16
C LEU A 30 -2.72 -16.32 -8.91
N SER A 31 -3.81 -15.62 -8.61
CA SER A 31 -3.76 -14.18 -8.34
C SER A 31 -2.86 -13.85 -7.14
N SER A 32 -2.91 -14.65 -6.07
CA SER A 32 -2.02 -14.49 -4.91
C SER A 32 -0.55 -14.67 -5.27
N LEU A 33 -0.21 -15.70 -6.07
CA LEU A 33 1.16 -15.93 -6.54
C LEU A 33 1.65 -14.79 -7.46
N PHE A 34 0.81 -14.27 -8.34
CA PHE A 34 1.16 -13.15 -9.20
C PHE A 34 1.36 -11.86 -8.39
N LEU A 35 0.49 -11.62 -7.40
CA LEU A 35 0.63 -10.50 -6.47
C LEU A 35 1.92 -10.57 -5.66
N MET A 36 2.36 -11.75 -5.23
CA MET A 36 3.68 -11.88 -4.59
C MET A 36 4.79 -11.33 -5.47
N LYS A 37 4.76 -11.65 -6.77
CA LYS A 37 5.80 -11.19 -7.71
C LYS A 37 5.74 -9.68 -7.90
N ILE A 38 4.55 -9.12 -8.01
CA ILE A 38 4.38 -7.66 -8.10
C ILE A 38 4.87 -6.98 -6.80
N PHE A 39 4.52 -7.53 -5.64
CA PHE A 39 4.92 -7.02 -4.33
C PHE A 39 6.42 -7.12 -4.10
N GLU A 40 7.04 -8.24 -4.47
CA GLU A 40 8.50 -8.43 -4.47
C GLU A 40 9.18 -7.37 -5.35
N LYS A 41 8.68 -7.15 -6.57
CA LYS A 41 9.20 -6.11 -7.47
C LYS A 41 9.11 -4.72 -6.86
N ALA A 42 8.00 -4.44 -6.16
CA ALA A 42 7.76 -3.16 -5.52
C ALA A 42 8.51 -2.96 -4.19
N GLY A 43 9.20 -3.99 -3.68
CA GLY A 43 9.94 -3.93 -2.41
C GLY A 43 9.08 -4.15 -1.16
N VAL A 44 7.91 -4.78 -1.29
CA VAL A 44 7.07 -5.14 -0.15
C VAL A 44 7.64 -6.35 0.58
N GLU A 45 7.79 -6.24 1.89
CA GLU A 45 8.29 -7.29 2.77
C GLU A 45 7.18 -8.28 3.14
N GLY A 46 7.48 -9.57 3.01
CA GLY A 46 6.58 -10.65 3.43
C GLY A 46 5.56 -11.05 2.36
N LYS A 47 5.80 -12.18 1.71
CA LYS A 47 4.93 -12.71 0.64
C LYS A 47 3.53 -13.11 1.11
N TRP A 48 3.38 -13.40 2.40
CA TRP A 48 2.08 -13.75 3.01
C TRP A 48 1.02 -12.66 2.78
N ARG A 49 1.47 -11.39 2.67
CA ARG A 49 0.58 -10.24 2.44
C ARG A 49 -0.20 -10.32 1.14
N ALA A 50 0.31 -11.05 0.13
CA ALA A 50 -0.38 -11.27 -1.13
C ALA A 50 -1.58 -12.21 -1.01
N TRP A 51 -1.56 -13.13 -0.04
CA TRP A 51 -2.64 -14.09 0.19
C TRP A 51 -3.80 -13.48 0.96
N VAL A 52 -3.54 -12.55 1.89
CA VAL A 52 -4.60 -12.02 2.74
C VAL A 52 -5.54 -11.16 1.91
N PRO A 53 -6.81 -11.59 1.71
CA PRO A 53 -7.78 -10.83 0.95
C PRO A 53 -8.01 -9.47 1.61
N VAL A 54 -8.47 -8.49 0.83
CA VAL A 54 -8.64 -7.07 1.23
C VAL A 54 -7.29 -6.38 1.51
N TYR A 55 -6.44 -6.96 2.36
CA TYR A 55 -5.13 -6.43 2.68
C TYR A 55 -4.23 -6.31 1.45
N ASN A 56 -4.22 -7.33 0.58
CA ASN A 56 -3.49 -7.28 -0.68
C ASN A 56 -3.98 -6.14 -1.61
N ALA A 57 -5.29 -5.89 -1.67
CA ALA A 57 -5.87 -4.79 -2.44
C ALA A 57 -5.50 -3.43 -1.84
N MET A 58 -5.47 -3.32 -0.51
CA MET A 58 -5.00 -2.12 0.19
C MET A 58 -3.51 -1.86 -0.08
N ILE A 59 -2.67 -2.90 -0.13
CA ILE A 59 -1.25 -2.75 -0.51
C ILE A 59 -1.13 -2.27 -1.95
N LEU A 60 -1.85 -2.88 -2.89
CA LEU A 60 -1.89 -2.40 -4.27
C LEU A 60 -2.30 -0.93 -4.34
N ALA A 61 -3.29 -0.51 -3.55
CA ALA A 61 -3.72 0.88 -3.48
C ALA A 61 -2.56 1.80 -3.07
N LYS A 62 -1.84 1.46 -2.00
CA LYS A 62 -0.65 2.21 -1.55
C LYS A 62 0.42 2.29 -2.63
N LEU A 63 0.75 1.16 -3.25
CA LEU A 63 1.69 1.09 -4.36
C LEU A 63 1.23 1.92 -5.57
N GLY A 64 -0.08 2.08 -5.75
CA GLY A 64 -0.73 2.91 -6.76
C GLY A 64 -0.96 4.37 -6.34
N ASP A 65 -0.35 4.87 -5.26
CA ASP A 65 -0.53 6.25 -4.75
C ASP A 65 -1.97 6.57 -4.29
N VAL A 66 -2.75 5.55 -3.96
CA VAL A 66 -4.12 5.66 -3.46
C VAL A 66 -4.18 5.27 -1.99
N SER A 67 -4.95 6.01 -1.20
CA SER A 67 -5.18 5.71 0.20
C SER A 67 -5.71 4.28 0.39
N PRO A 68 -5.09 3.47 1.28
CA PRO A 68 -5.55 2.11 1.53
C PRO A 68 -6.96 2.08 2.14
N TRP A 69 -7.36 3.14 2.84
CA TRP A 69 -8.68 3.27 3.44
C TRP A 69 -9.77 3.56 2.41
N VAL A 70 -9.43 4.25 1.32
CA VAL A 70 -10.36 4.44 0.19
C VAL A 70 -10.65 3.10 -0.47
N MET A 71 -9.62 2.27 -0.67
CA MET A 71 -9.80 0.90 -1.18
C MET A 71 -10.68 0.05 -0.25
N LEU A 72 -10.41 0.09 1.06
CA LEU A 72 -11.23 -0.62 2.04
C LEU A 72 -12.68 -0.13 2.03
N GLY A 73 -12.90 1.19 2.03
CA GLY A 73 -14.23 1.78 1.94
C GLY A 73 -14.96 1.32 0.68
N ALA A 74 -14.30 1.33 -0.48
CA ALA A 74 -14.89 0.87 -1.74
C ALA A 74 -15.28 -0.62 -1.71
N ILE A 75 -14.44 -1.48 -1.08
CA ILE A 75 -14.75 -2.91 -0.90
C ILE A 75 -15.96 -3.09 0.02
N VAL A 76 -15.96 -2.45 1.19
CA VAL A 76 -17.03 -2.60 2.19
C VAL A 76 -18.37 -2.09 1.67
N ILE A 77 -18.36 -0.94 1.00
CA ILE A 77 -19.56 -0.32 0.42
C ILE A 77 -20.16 -1.22 -0.68
N ASN A 78 -19.34 -1.96 -1.43
CA ASN A 78 -19.81 -2.91 -2.44
C ASN A 78 -20.59 -4.11 -1.86
N VAL A 79 -20.36 -4.46 -0.59
CA VAL A 79 -21.07 -5.58 0.09
C VAL A 79 -22.49 -5.19 0.52
N ILE A 80 -22.83 -3.90 0.57
CA ILE A 80 -24.13 -3.41 1.03
C ILE A 80 -25.17 -3.54 -0.12
N PRO A 81 -26.17 -4.43 0.00
CA PRO A 81 -27.07 -4.76 -1.12
C PRO A 81 -27.84 -3.57 -1.70
N VAL A 82 -28.22 -2.60 -0.84
CA VAL A 82 -29.05 -1.44 -1.22
C VAL A 82 -28.26 -0.37 -1.99
N LEU A 83 -26.94 -0.27 -1.78
CA LEU A 83 -26.09 0.74 -2.41
C LEU A 83 -25.35 0.20 -3.66
N ASN A 84 -25.58 -1.05 -4.04
CA ASN A 84 -24.69 -1.84 -4.89
C ASN A 84 -24.38 -1.17 -6.25
N TYR A 85 -25.34 -0.54 -6.92
CA TYR A 85 -25.13 0.03 -8.26
C TYR A 85 -24.11 1.20 -8.29
N ILE A 86 -24.24 2.18 -7.40
CA ILE A 86 -23.29 3.32 -7.33
C ILE A 86 -21.96 2.86 -6.75
N SER A 87 -22.03 1.94 -5.79
CA SER A 87 -20.88 1.35 -5.11
C SER A 87 -19.94 0.63 -6.06
N TRP A 88 -20.49 -0.09 -7.04
CA TRP A 88 -19.69 -0.78 -8.06
C TRP A 88 -18.88 0.19 -8.91
N ILE A 89 -19.48 1.32 -9.33
CA ILE A 89 -18.78 2.33 -10.13
C ILE A 89 -17.61 2.92 -9.34
N ALA A 90 -17.82 3.27 -8.07
CA ALA A 90 -16.76 3.79 -7.21
C ALA A 90 -15.63 2.77 -7.03
N TYR A 91 -15.97 1.49 -6.78
CA TYR A 91 -14.99 0.42 -6.63
C TYR A 91 -14.17 0.21 -7.92
N VAL A 92 -14.81 0.14 -9.07
CA VAL A 92 -14.14 0.00 -10.37
C VAL A 92 -13.26 1.22 -10.67
N ALA A 93 -13.73 2.44 -10.39
CA ALA A 93 -12.93 3.64 -10.57
C ALA A 93 -11.63 3.60 -9.75
N VAL A 94 -11.72 3.18 -8.48
CA VAL A 94 -10.54 2.99 -7.62
C VAL A 94 -9.61 1.92 -8.17
N LEU A 95 -10.13 0.76 -8.62
CA LEU A 95 -9.32 -0.29 -9.23
C LEU A 95 -8.61 0.16 -10.50
N VAL A 96 -9.29 0.91 -11.37
CA VAL A 96 -8.70 1.46 -12.60
C VAL A 96 -7.57 2.43 -12.27
N ILE A 97 -7.78 3.34 -11.32
CA ILE A 97 -6.76 4.29 -10.88
C ILE A 97 -5.55 3.56 -10.30
N VAL A 98 -5.78 2.59 -9.41
CA VAL A 98 -4.72 1.79 -8.79
C VAL A 98 -3.96 0.98 -9.84
N GLY A 99 -4.66 0.25 -10.70
CA GLY A 99 -4.08 -0.54 -11.77
C GLY A 99 -3.27 0.32 -12.75
N TRP A 100 -3.76 1.52 -13.09
CA TRP A 100 -3.03 2.47 -13.91
C TRP A 100 -1.72 2.92 -13.26
N ARG A 101 -1.76 3.35 -12.00
CA ARG A 101 -0.57 3.84 -11.29
C ARG A 101 0.45 2.74 -11.04
N VAL A 102 0.01 1.55 -10.65
CA VAL A 102 0.88 0.36 -10.52
C VAL A 102 1.47 -0.03 -11.87
N GLY A 103 0.67 0.01 -12.94
CA GLY A 103 1.12 -0.24 -14.31
C GLY A 103 2.20 0.75 -14.75
N LEU A 104 2.02 2.06 -14.53
CA LEU A 104 3.04 3.08 -14.83
C LEU A 104 4.35 2.81 -14.10
N LYS A 105 4.29 2.42 -12.82
CA LYS A 105 5.48 2.05 -12.03
C LYS A 105 6.12 0.74 -12.50
N LEU A 106 5.35 -0.15 -13.10
CA LEU A 106 5.84 -1.32 -13.81
C LEU A 106 6.15 -1.05 -15.29
N GLN A 107 6.27 0.22 -15.69
CA GLN A 107 6.63 0.66 -17.03
C GLN A 107 5.66 0.15 -18.11
N LYS A 108 4.36 0.14 -17.80
CA LYS A 108 3.26 -0.23 -18.71
C LYS A 108 2.44 0.97 -19.11
N ASP A 109 1.99 0.96 -20.35
CA ASP A 109 1.02 1.94 -20.85
C ASP A 109 -0.36 1.74 -20.21
N ALA A 110 -1.11 2.84 -20.08
CA ALA A 110 -2.42 2.86 -19.45
C ALA A 110 -3.43 1.90 -20.10
N VAL A 111 -3.30 1.66 -21.41
CA VAL A 111 -4.16 0.73 -22.17
C VAL A 111 -4.16 -0.68 -21.57
N TRP A 112 -3.06 -1.13 -20.97
CA TRP A 112 -3.00 -2.48 -20.39
C TRP A 112 -3.99 -2.68 -19.23
N VAL A 113 -4.39 -1.61 -18.54
CA VAL A 113 -5.38 -1.66 -17.44
C VAL A 113 -6.74 -2.20 -17.92
N LEU A 114 -7.06 -2.07 -19.22
CA LEU A 114 -8.29 -2.61 -19.79
C LEU A 114 -8.42 -4.12 -19.60
N PHE A 115 -7.31 -4.88 -19.62
CA PHE A 115 -7.35 -6.29 -19.28
C PHE A 115 -7.79 -6.51 -17.84
N GLY A 116 -7.30 -5.68 -16.90
CA GLY A 116 -7.70 -5.71 -15.49
C GLY A 116 -9.17 -5.33 -15.24
N LEU A 117 -9.84 -4.71 -16.20
CA LEU A 117 -11.27 -4.37 -16.09
C LEU A 117 -12.18 -5.56 -16.38
N ILE A 118 -11.69 -6.58 -17.11
CA ILE A 118 -12.44 -7.80 -17.41
C ILE A 118 -12.35 -8.73 -16.18
N PRO A 119 -13.44 -8.93 -15.42
CA PRO A 119 -13.39 -9.71 -14.19
C PRO A 119 -12.98 -11.17 -14.45
N GLY A 120 -12.27 -11.77 -13.49
CA GLY A 120 -11.76 -13.12 -13.62
C GLY A 120 -10.52 -13.18 -14.52
N ILE A 121 -10.68 -13.65 -15.76
CA ILE A 121 -9.54 -13.99 -16.62
C ILE A 121 -8.70 -12.77 -17.01
N GLY A 122 -9.31 -11.61 -17.25
CA GLY A 122 -8.57 -10.41 -17.63
C GLY A 122 -7.71 -9.87 -16.49
N VAL A 123 -8.23 -9.87 -15.26
CA VAL A 123 -7.46 -9.57 -14.04
C VAL A 123 -6.24 -10.50 -13.93
N LEU A 124 -6.42 -11.80 -14.15
CA LEU A 124 -5.33 -12.78 -14.11
C LEU A 124 -4.29 -12.53 -15.22
N ILE A 125 -4.72 -12.17 -16.42
CA ILE A 125 -3.81 -11.80 -17.53
C ILE A 125 -3.01 -10.56 -17.17
N TRP A 126 -3.66 -9.50 -16.67
CA TRP A 126 -2.99 -8.27 -16.26
C TRP A 126 -1.99 -8.54 -15.14
N LEU A 127 -2.38 -9.28 -14.10
CA LEU A 127 -1.49 -9.65 -13.00
C LEU A 127 -0.33 -10.51 -13.49
N GLY A 128 -0.57 -11.50 -14.35
CA GLY A 128 0.46 -12.38 -14.90
C GLY A 128 1.50 -11.64 -15.72
N ILE A 129 1.07 -10.73 -16.60
CA ILE A 129 1.96 -9.86 -17.37
C ILE A 129 2.83 -9.03 -16.41
N ASN A 130 2.22 -8.33 -15.46
CA ASN A 130 2.94 -7.48 -14.52
C ASN A 130 3.88 -8.28 -13.59
N ALA A 131 3.50 -9.50 -13.22
CA ALA A 131 4.28 -10.39 -12.38
C ALA A 131 5.54 -10.91 -13.07
N PHE A 132 5.43 -11.41 -14.31
CA PHE A 132 6.51 -12.16 -14.96
C PHE A 132 7.23 -11.41 -16.07
N ASP A 133 6.68 -10.30 -16.56
CA ASP A 133 7.39 -9.47 -17.50
C ASP A 133 8.72 -8.94 -16.92
N LYS A 134 9.68 -8.64 -17.79
CA LYS A 134 11.02 -8.18 -17.39
C LYS A 134 11.02 -6.77 -16.81
N SER A 135 9.93 -6.01 -16.94
CA SER A 135 9.84 -4.65 -16.40
C SER A 135 10.16 -4.60 -14.91
N ARG A 136 10.84 -3.51 -14.53
CA ARG A 136 11.28 -3.26 -13.16
C ARG A 136 10.37 -2.22 -12.55
N TRP A 137 10.25 -2.30 -11.23
CA TRP A 137 9.57 -1.25 -10.49
C TRP A 137 10.37 0.05 -10.60
N ASN A 138 9.73 1.08 -11.14
CA ASN A 138 10.25 2.43 -11.22
C ASN A 138 9.59 3.28 -10.13
N PRO A 139 10.28 3.53 -8.99
CA PRO A 139 9.73 4.38 -7.95
C PRO A 139 9.64 5.84 -8.39
N ASN A 140 10.44 6.28 -9.37
CA ASN A 140 10.57 7.68 -9.77
C ASN A 140 9.47 8.17 -10.72
N VAL A 141 8.35 7.46 -10.82
CA VAL A 141 7.18 7.95 -11.56
C VAL A 141 6.67 9.22 -10.88
N ALA A 142 6.35 10.23 -11.70
CA ALA A 142 5.80 11.49 -11.20
C ALA A 142 4.63 11.23 -10.23
N PRO A 143 4.57 11.92 -9.07
CA PRO A 143 3.51 11.72 -8.10
C PRO A 143 2.12 11.88 -8.72
N ALA A 144 1.13 11.19 -8.16
CA ALA A 144 -0.23 11.27 -8.68
C ALA A 144 -0.78 12.70 -8.53
N PRO A 145 -1.68 13.16 -9.43
CA PRO A 145 -2.30 14.48 -9.31
C PRO A 145 -3.04 14.71 -7.98
N TRP A 146 -3.50 13.65 -7.32
CA TRP A 146 -4.16 13.68 -6.02
C TRP A 146 -3.22 13.40 -4.84
N ALA A 147 -1.89 13.40 -5.02
CA ALA A 147 -0.95 13.06 -3.95
C ALA A 147 -1.06 13.97 -2.72
N ASN A 148 -1.49 15.23 -2.92
CA ASN A 148 -1.72 16.21 -1.85
C ASN A 148 -3.17 16.19 -1.31
N ASN A 149 -4.04 15.33 -1.83
CA ASN A 149 -5.41 15.18 -1.35
C ASN A 149 -5.44 14.32 -0.08
N GLY A 150 -6.04 14.82 0.99
CA GLY A 150 -6.10 14.10 2.27
C GLY A 150 -6.98 12.84 2.26
N PHE A 151 -7.89 12.71 1.29
CA PHE A 151 -8.77 11.56 1.13
C PHE A 151 -8.19 10.51 0.17
N LEU A 152 -7.86 10.90 -1.07
CA LEU A 152 -7.38 9.99 -2.11
C LEU A 152 -5.90 9.64 -1.99
N GLY A 153 -5.06 10.59 -1.55
CA GLY A 153 -3.62 10.38 -1.45
C GLY A 153 -3.26 9.46 -0.28
N ASP A 154 -2.26 8.60 -0.47
CA ASP A 154 -1.73 7.80 0.64
C ASP A 154 -0.88 8.64 1.59
N ASN A 155 -1.37 8.82 2.82
CA ASN A 155 -0.67 9.51 3.91
C ASN A 155 -0.25 8.57 5.04
N THR A 156 -0.25 7.26 4.78
CA THR A 156 -0.02 6.24 5.80
C THR A 156 1.31 5.55 5.61
N VAL A 157 2.02 5.28 6.69
CA VAL A 157 3.24 4.46 6.69
C VAL A 157 2.89 3.09 7.26
N TRP A 158 3.10 2.03 6.47
CA TRP A 158 2.91 0.66 6.94
C TRP A 158 4.26 -0.04 6.94
N GLN A 159 4.57 -0.76 8.03
CA GLN A 159 5.83 -1.49 8.15
C GLN A 159 5.98 -2.46 6.97
N GLY A 160 7.16 -2.45 6.35
CA GLY A 160 7.52 -3.33 5.25
C GLY A 160 6.81 -3.03 3.93
N ILE A 161 6.17 -1.87 3.78
CA ILE A 161 5.56 -1.44 2.51
C ILE A 161 6.19 -0.10 2.11
N PRO A 162 6.85 -0.03 0.94
CA PRO A 162 7.51 1.20 0.51
C PRO A 162 6.57 2.38 0.35
N VAL A 163 6.97 3.51 0.90
CA VAL A 163 6.29 4.79 0.73
C VAL A 163 6.56 5.30 -0.68
N GLN A 164 5.51 5.71 -1.38
CA GLN A 164 5.63 6.23 -2.73
C GLN A 164 6.06 7.70 -2.72
N PRO A 165 6.79 8.19 -3.75
CA PRO A 165 7.23 9.57 -3.77
C PRO A 165 6.05 10.53 -3.72
N LYS A 166 6.22 11.58 -2.94
CA LYS A 166 5.28 12.69 -2.83
C LYS A 166 5.90 13.92 -3.47
N PRO A 167 5.09 14.86 -3.98
CA PRO A 167 5.59 16.17 -4.31
C PRO A 167 6.24 16.76 -3.06
N VAL A 168 7.50 17.23 -3.17
CA VAL A 168 8.08 18.05 -2.11
C VAL A 168 7.27 19.34 -2.12
N ALA A 169 6.62 19.65 -0.99
CA ALA A 169 5.97 20.94 -0.83
C ALA A 169 7.06 22.01 -0.99
N GLY A 170 7.02 22.75 -2.09
CA GLY A 170 7.77 24.00 -2.20
C GLY A 170 7.31 24.96 -1.09
N PRO A 171 8.10 26.01 -0.76
CA PRO A 171 7.70 27.01 0.22
C PRO A 171 6.31 27.56 -0.13
N GLY A 172 5.31 27.23 0.69
CA GLY A 172 3.97 27.78 0.72
C GLY A 172 3.24 27.96 -0.61
N TYR A 173 2.36 27.02 -0.96
CA TYR A 173 1.13 27.39 -1.66
C TYR A 173 -0.05 26.93 -0.83
N GLY A 174 -0.82 27.93 -0.39
CA GLY A 174 -1.99 27.80 0.46
C GLY A 174 -3.15 27.06 -0.19
N ALA A 175 -4.24 27.04 0.57
CA ALA A 175 -5.53 26.41 0.29
C ALA A 175 -5.96 26.37 -1.20
N PRO A 176 -6.70 25.32 -1.61
CA PRO A 176 -7.17 25.17 -2.98
C PRO A 176 -7.96 26.40 -3.44
N GLN A 177 -7.42 27.08 -4.44
CA GLN A 177 -8.09 28.15 -5.17
C GLN A 177 -9.38 27.59 -5.77
N GLY A 178 -10.51 27.97 -5.17
CA GLY A 178 -11.83 27.79 -5.77
C GLY A 178 -11.87 28.49 -7.13
N TYR A 179 -12.57 27.86 -8.06
CA TYR A 179 -12.82 28.36 -9.41
C TYR A 179 -13.41 29.78 -9.33
N ALA A 180 -12.61 30.79 -9.65
CA ALA A 180 -13.09 32.16 -9.81
C ALA A 180 -13.64 32.31 -11.23
N PRO A 181 -14.93 32.65 -11.42
CA PRO A 181 -15.48 32.94 -12.75
C PRO A 181 -14.79 34.16 -13.37
N PRO A 182 -14.70 34.25 -14.71
CA PRO A 182 -13.97 35.32 -15.39
C PRO A 182 -14.51 36.71 -15.03
N ALA A 183 -13.59 37.61 -14.67
CA ALA A 183 -13.88 38.97 -14.23
C ALA A 183 -14.51 39.81 -15.35
N GLN A 184 -15.65 40.45 -15.06
CA GLN A 184 -16.18 41.53 -15.88
C GLN A 184 -15.40 42.83 -15.60
N PRO A 185 -15.15 43.69 -16.61
CA PRO A 185 -14.38 44.91 -16.43
C PRO A 185 -15.18 45.97 -15.67
N GLY A 186 -14.58 46.52 -14.62
CA GLY A 186 -14.94 47.83 -14.08
C GLY A 186 -15.87 47.81 -12.87
N TYR A 187 -15.33 47.43 -11.70
CA TYR A 187 -15.73 48.04 -10.41
C TYR A 187 -14.63 47.71 -9.37
N ALA A 188 -13.96 48.73 -8.84
CA ALA A 188 -13.00 48.58 -7.75
C ALA A 188 -13.75 48.74 -6.41
N PRO A 189 -13.80 47.72 -5.53
CA PRO A 189 -14.35 47.88 -4.19
C PRO A 189 -13.37 48.68 -3.29
N PRO A 190 -13.89 49.51 -2.36
CA PRO A 190 -13.06 50.42 -1.56
C PRO A 190 -12.16 49.67 -0.57
N ALA A 191 -10.94 50.18 -0.39
CA ALA A 191 -9.93 49.63 0.52
C ALA A 191 -10.41 49.71 1.98
N GLN A 192 -10.42 48.56 2.68
CA GLN A 192 -10.65 48.51 4.12
C GLN A 192 -9.35 48.80 4.89
N PRO A 193 -9.36 49.67 5.92
CA PRO A 193 -8.19 49.93 6.76
C PRO A 193 -7.78 48.69 7.56
N GLY A 194 -6.50 48.31 7.47
CA GLY A 194 -5.93 47.17 8.20
C GLY A 194 -5.84 47.44 9.71
N TYR A 195 -6.39 46.54 10.51
CA TYR A 195 -6.21 46.52 11.96
C TYR A 195 -4.86 45.90 12.30
N ALA A 196 -3.97 46.66 12.95
CA ALA A 196 -2.71 46.16 13.50
C ALA A 196 -2.94 45.58 14.91
N PRO A 197 -2.47 44.36 15.22
CA PRO A 197 -2.56 43.82 16.58
C PRO A 197 -1.61 44.56 17.55
N PRO A 198 -1.99 44.76 18.82
CA PRO A 198 -1.19 45.52 19.78
C PRO A 198 0.11 44.80 20.18
N ALA A 199 1.17 45.58 20.36
CA ALA A 199 2.50 45.10 20.73
C ALA A 199 2.55 44.59 22.19
N GLN A 200 3.10 43.39 22.40
CA GLN A 200 3.43 42.88 23.74
C GLN A 200 4.82 43.38 24.20
N PRO A 201 4.97 43.85 25.47
CA PRO A 201 6.26 44.30 25.98
C PRO A 201 7.22 43.14 26.35
N GLY A 202 8.43 43.19 25.80
CA GLY A 202 9.68 42.94 26.54
C GLY A 202 10.10 41.50 26.83
N TYR A 203 10.87 40.90 25.92
CA TYR A 203 12.00 40.03 26.25
C TYR A 203 13.10 40.20 25.19
N ALA A 204 14.23 40.77 25.57
CA ALA A 204 15.40 40.94 24.71
C ALA A 204 16.30 39.68 24.81
N PRO A 205 16.62 38.98 23.70
CA PRO A 205 17.64 37.94 23.72
C PRO A 205 19.06 38.55 23.77
N PRO A 206 20.06 37.86 24.36
CA PRO A 206 21.42 38.40 24.52
C PRO A 206 22.12 38.64 23.17
N ALA A 207 22.93 39.70 23.11
CA ALA A 207 23.70 40.10 21.94
C ALA A 207 24.72 39.02 21.51
N GLY A 208 24.65 38.62 20.24
CA GLY A 208 25.67 37.78 19.60
C GLY A 208 26.94 38.58 19.26
N PRO A 209 28.10 37.91 19.08
CA PRO A 209 29.37 38.59 18.83
C PRO A 209 29.39 39.33 17.49
N ALA A 210 29.99 40.51 17.49
CA ALA A 210 30.12 41.40 16.33
C ALA A 210 30.91 40.76 15.18
N ALA A 211 30.42 40.95 13.95
CA ALA A 211 31.12 40.60 12.72
C ALA A 211 32.30 41.56 12.46
N PRO A 212 33.50 41.08 12.07
CA PRO A 212 34.57 41.95 11.62
C PRO A 212 34.34 42.46 10.18
N ALA A 213 34.85 43.66 9.95
CA ALA A 213 34.74 44.44 8.73
C ALA A 213 35.49 43.85 7.52
N THR A 214 35.04 44.31 6.37
CA THR A 214 35.51 44.10 4.99
C THR A 214 37.04 44.22 4.79
N GLY A 215 37.60 43.31 3.99
CA GLY A 215 38.75 43.59 3.11
C GLY A 215 40.11 43.01 3.51
N ALA A 216 40.33 41.71 3.27
CA ALA A 216 41.66 41.12 3.04
C ALA A 216 41.52 39.75 2.32
N PRO A 217 42.45 39.37 1.41
CA PRO A 217 42.36 38.11 0.67
C PRO A 217 42.63 36.90 1.58
N VAL A 218 41.76 35.90 1.51
CA VAL A 218 41.82 34.64 2.27
C VAL A 218 42.85 33.70 1.63
N PRO A 219 43.77 33.05 2.38
CA PRO A 219 44.70 32.06 1.85
C PRO A 219 43.97 30.77 1.39
N PRO A 220 44.51 29.99 0.43
CA PRO A 220 43.89 28.74 0.02
C PRO A 220 43.81 27.74 1.17
N VAL A 221 42.61 27.19 1.40
CA VAL A 221 42.37 26.08 2.34
C VAL A 221 42.93 24.79 1.72
N PRO A 222 43.77 24.00 2.44
CA PRO A 222 44.28 22.74 1.93
C PRO A 222 43.15 21.68 1.83
N PRO A 223 43.25 20.70 0.92
CA PRO A 223 42.20 19.69 0.74
C PRO A 223 42.03 18.84 2.00
N THR A 224 40.81 18.78 2.53
CA THR A 224 40.47 17.84 3.60
C THR A 224 40.36 16.43 3.02
N THR A 225 41.08 15.49 3.62
CA THR A 225 41.00 14.07 3.28
C THR A 225 39.63 13.53 3.69
N PRO A 226 38.92 12.76 2.84
CA PRO A 226 37.65 12.15 3.22
C PRO A 226 37.80 11.21 4.44
N PRO A 227 36.83 11.18 5.37
CA PRO A 227 36.85 10.22 6.48
C PRO A 227 36.81 8.77 5.97
N ALA A 228 37.58 7.88 6.62
CA ALA A 228 37.60 6.46 6.31
C ALA A 228 36.21 5.81 6.52
N PRO A 229 35.82 4.81 5.71
CA PRO A 229 34.55 4.10 5.86
C PRO A 229 34.46 3.38 7.22
N PRO A 230 33.27 3.28 7.84
CA PRO A 230 33.07 2.51 9.06
C PRO A 230 33.41 1.03 8.86
N ALA A 231 34.07 0.42 9.87
CA ALA A 231 34.42 -0.99 9.87
C ALA A 231 33.17 -1.89 9.80
N ALA A 232 33.26 -2.97 9.02
CA ALA A 232 32.18 -3.95 8.86
C ALA A 232 31.88 -4.67 10.19
N PRO A 233 30.60 -4.98 10.48
CA PRO A 233 30.22 -5.72 11.69
C PRO A 233 30.75 -7.16 11.67
N PRO A 234 31.07 -7.74 12.85
CA PRO A 234 31.62 -9.08 12.97
C PRO A 234 30.67 -10.15 12.43
N THR A 235 31.20 -11.10 11.66
CA THR A 235 30.46 -12.15 10.93
C THR A 235 30.20 -13.41 11.77
N THR A 236 30.14 -13.31 13.09
CA THR A 236 29.93 -14.48 13.95
C THR A 236 28.45 -14.89 13.93
N PRO A 237 28.08 -16.10 13.48
CA PRO A 237 26.70 -16.56 13.52
C PRO A 237 26.21 -16.71 14.96
N PRO A 238 24.96 -16.34 15.29
CA PRO A 238 24.36 -16.63 16.59
C PRO A 238 24.31 -18.14 16.85
N ALA A 239 24.58 -18.56 18.10
CA ALA A 239 24.48 -19.95 18.51
C ALA A 239 23.04 -20.49 18.30
N PRO A 240 22.87 -21.78 17.95
CA PRO A 240 21.55 -22.38 17.78
C PRO A 240 20.71 -22.31 19.07
N PRO A 241 19.38 -22.14 18.98
CA PRO A 241 18.49 -22.21 20.13
C PRO A 241 18.61 -23.58 20.83
N ALA A 242 18.61 -23.56 22.18
CA ALA A 242 18.62 -24.78 22.98
C ALA A 242 17.37 -25.64 22.72
N ALA A 243 17.56 -26.96 22.65
CA ALA A 243 16.47 -27.90 22.43
C ALA A 243 15.42 -27.84 23.56
N PRO A 244 14.12 -28.05 23.26
CA PRO A 244 13.07 -28.11 24.28
C PRO A 244 13.35 -29.22 25.31
N PRO A 245 13.06 -28.99 26.60
CA PRO A 245 13.19 -30.03 27.61
C PRO A 245 12.26 -31.22 27.30
N ALA A 246 12.75 -32.42 27.56
CA ALA A 246 12.00 -33.66 27.36
C ALA A 246 10.69 -33.64 28.19
N PRO A 247 9.59 -34.23 27.67
CA PRO A 247 8.34 -34.32 28.40
C PRO A 247 8.52 -35.11 29.71
N PRO A 248 7.82 -34.74 30.79
CA PRO A 248 7.88 -35.47 32.06
C PRO A 248 7.50 -36.94 31.86
N ALA A 249 8.25 -37.85 32.50
CA ALA A 249 7.91 -39.27 32.52
C ALA A 249 6.49 -39.45 33.10
N GLY A 250 5.64 -40.19 32.38
CA GLY A 250 4.29 -40.50 32.83
C GLY A 250 4.28 -41.26 34.17
N PRO A 251 3.16 -41.19 34.91
CA PRO A 251 3.05 -41.86 36.21
C PRO A 251 3.25 -43.38 36.06
N PRO A 252 3.91 -44.04 37.04
CA PRO A 252 4.17 -45.47 37.00
C PRO A 252 2.86 -46.28 36.97
N ALA A 253 2.86 -47.38 36.21
CA ALA A 253 1.72 -48.28 36.11
C ALA A 253 1.35 -48.85 37.49
N PRO A 254 0.04 -49.01 37.80
CA PRO A 254 -0.39 -49.60 39.06
C PRO A 254 0.08 -51.07 39.17
N PRO A 255 0.32 -51.57 40.39
CA PRO A 255 0.73 -52.96 40.60
C PRO A 255 -0.33 -53.92 40.04
N THR A 256 0.10 -54.91 39.25
CA THR A 256 -0.74 -56.03 38.84
C THR A 256 -1.10 -56.86 40.08
N ASP A 257 -2.37 -56.87 40.46
CA ASP A 257 -2.89 -57.73 41.52
C ASP A 257 -2.90 -59.18 41.04
N PRO A 258 -2.13 -60.10 41.67
CA PRO A 258 -2.07 -61.50 41.26
C PRO A 258 -3.35 -62.29 41.57
N THR A 259 -4.40 -61.67 42.12
CA THR A 259 -5.66 -62.36 42.49
C THR A 259 -6.80 -62.23 41.47
N GLN A 260 -6.59 -61.56 40.34
CA GLN A 260 -7.64 -61.42 39.31
C GLN A 260 -7.74 -62.70 38.44
N PRO A 261 -8.87 -63.45 38.46
CA PRO A 261 -9.07 -64.59 37.58
C PRO A 261 -9.29 -64.12 36.13
N PRO A 262 -8.78 -64.85 35.12
CA PRO A 262 -8.88 -64.48 33.71
C PRO A 262 -10.34 -64.49 33.22
N ALA A 263 -10.67 -63.50 32.39
CA ALA A 263 -11.88 -63.46 31.58
C ALA A 263 -11.62 -64.05 30.18
#